data_AF-A0A0F9GSX9-F1
#
_entry.id   AF-A0A0F9GSX9-F1
#
_cell.length_a   1.000
_cell.length_b   1.000
_cell.length_c   1.000
_cell.angle_alpha   90.00
_cell.angle_beta   90.00
_cell.angle_gamma   90.00
#
_symmetry.space_group_name_H-M   'P 1'
#
loop_
_entity.id
_entity.type
_entity.pdbx_description
1 polymer ?
#
loop_
_entity_poly.entity_id
_entity_poly.type
_entity_poly.pdbx_seq_one_letter_code
_entity_poly.pdbx_strand_id
1 'polypeptide(L)'
;MTDSESPYYRSGHHAKSLYLNAQSIGLSANDRIQIQGKIGLIHSIFQRVINITVLENRLISMVGQEVGQGPLNILVNIPNHINLLTIGVKKGDIVTRVGELIVIGENVIEISTQWTELWEPKRKFQTILLPLKTIMANIEIMR
;
A
#
# COMPACT_ATOMS: atom_id res chain seq x y z
N MET A 1 -5.21 42.29 -9.31
CA MET A 1 -4.96 40.97 -9.89
C MET A 1 -4.87 40.01 -8.73
N THR A 2 -5.88 39.17 -8.60
CA THR A 2 -6.19 38.37 -7.41
C THR A 2 -5.38 37.08 -7.43
N ASP A 3 -4.43 36.96 -6.52
CA ASP A 3 -3.79 35.69 -6.19
C ASP A 3 -4.83 34.78 -5.55
N SER A 4 -5.27 33.79 -6.31
CA SER A 4 -6.14 32.71 -5.85
C SER A 4 -5.33 31.77 -4.96
N GLU A 5 -5.25 32.10 -3.68
CA GLU A 5 -4.74 31.20 -2.66
C GLU A 5 -5.59 29.93 -2.63
N SER A 6 -4.94 28.80 -2.90
CA SER A 6 -5.50 27.46 -2.80
C SER A 6 -5.94 27.18 -1.36
N PRO A 7 -7.17 26.71 -1.10
CA PRO A 7 -7.77 26.65 0.24
C PRO A 7 -7.13 25.60 1.19
N TYR A 8 -6.04 24.95 0.79
CA TYR A 8 -5.43 23.86 1.56
C TYR A 8 -4.35 24.29 2.56
N TYR A 9 -3.96 25.57 2.58
CA TYR A 9 -3.01 26.08 3.58
C TYR A 9 -3.72 26.90 4.66
N ARG A 10 -4.28 26.20 5.65
CA ARG A 10 -4.52 26.75 6.98
C ARG A 10 -3.85 25.88 8.03
N SER A 11 -2.73 26.37 8.56
CA SER A 11 -2.15 25.88 9.81
C SER A 11 -3.16 26.09 10.94
N GLY A 12 -3.67 25.00 11.52
CA GLY A 12 -4.51 25.07 12.73
C GLY A 12 -5.82 24.27 12.72
N HIS A 13 -6.08 23.42 11.73
CA HIS A 13 -7.21 22.49 11.77
C HIS A 13 -6.70 21.05 11.75
N HIS A 14 -7.20 20.21 12.66
CA HIS A 14 -7.16 18.76 12.53
C HIS A 14 -7.74 18.39 11.17
N ALA A 15 -6.89 18.28 10.15
CA ALA A 15 -7.27 17.61 8.91
C ALA A 15 -7.68 16.20 9.34
N LYS A 16 -8.95 15.87 9.12
CA LYS A 16 -9.49 14.56 9.48
C LYS A 16 -8.64 13.52 8.77
N SER A 17 -7.99 12.64 9.54
CA SER A 17 -7.17 11.57 9.00
C SER A 17 -8.00 10.71 8.04
N LEU A 18 -7.41 10.30 6.92
CA LEU A 18 -8.05 9.31 6.06
C LEU A 18 -7.98 7.96 6.76
N TYR A 19 -9.09 7.56 7.36
CA TYR A 19 -9.21 6.25 7.98
C TYR A 19 -9.59 5.19 6.94
N LEU A 20 -8.81 4.13 6.86
CA LEU A 20 -8.98 3.00 5.94
C LEU A 20 -8.99 1.69 6.72
N ASN A 21 -9.70 0.69 6.19
CA ASN A 21 -9.63 -0.68 6.68
C ASN A 21 -8.76 -1.52 5.73
N ALA A 22 -7.80 -2.26 6.27
CA ALA A 22 -7.08 -3.28 5.52
C ALA A 22 -7.96 -4.52 5.39
N GLN A 23 -8.22 -4.92 4.14
CA GLN A 23 -9.01 -6.10 3.79
C GLN A 23 -8.17 -7.37 3.90
N SER A 24 -6.94 -7.33 3.37
CA SER A 24 -6.00 -8.44 3.49
C SER A 24 -4.57 -7.97 3.57
N ILE A 25 -3.70 -8.76 4.19
CA ILE A 25 -2.26 -8.51 4.28
C ILE A 25 -1.50 -9.75 3.82
N GLY A 26 -0.56 -9.58 2.90
CA GLY A 26 0.32 -10.66 2.49
C GLY A 26 1.22 -11.14 3.62
N LEU A 27 1.50 -12.45 3.66
CA LEU A 27 2.33 -13.07 4.70
C LEU A 27 3.65 -12.30 4.94
N SER A 28 4.39 -11.99 3.88
CA SER A 28 5.67 -11.27 4.02
C SER A 28 5.50 -9.81 4.45
N ALA A 29 4.40 -9.15 4.08
CA ALA A 29 4.09 -7.82 4.59
C ALA A 29 3.77 -7.87 6.09
N ASN A 30 2.95 -8.84 6.50
CA ASN A 30 2.57 -9.04 7.90
C ASN A 30 3.79 -9.25 8.80
N ASP A 31 4.71 -10.14 8.41
CA ASP A 31 5.93 -10.43 9.17
C ASP A 31 6.82 -9.19 9.33
N ARG A 32 6.83 -8.32 8.33
CA ARG A 32 7.67 -7.11 8.26
C ARG A 32 7.19 -5.97 9.14
N ILE A 33 5.92 -5.97 9.55
CA ILE A 33 5.30 -4.87 10.29
C ILE A 33 4.90 -5.25 11.72
N GLN A 34 5.43 -6.33 12.28
CA GLN A 34 5.07 -6.79 13.63
C GLN A 34 5.56 -5.87 14.76
N ILE A 35 6.59 -5.06 14.50
CA ILE A 35 7.14 -4.15 15.51
C ILE A 35 6.20 -2.96 15.76
N GLN A 36 6.12 -2.52 17.01
CA GLN A 36 5.44 -1.30 17.40
C GLN A 36 6.35 -0.08 17.21
N GLY A 37 5.77 1.09 17.01
CA GLY A 37 6.51 2.32 16.71
C GLY A 37 6.89 2.42 15.23
N LYS A 38 8.02 3.06 14.91
CA LYS A 38 8.43 3.31 13.53
C LYS A 38 8.71 1.99 12.79
N ILE A 39 7.90 1.69 11.77
CA ILE A 39 8.08 0.50 10.92
C ILE A 39 8.85 0.80 9.63
N GLY A 40 8.81 2.05 9.15
CA GLY A 40 9.44 2.38 7.88
C GLY A 40 9.27 3.83 7.45
N LEU A 41 9.59 4.09 6.18
CA LEU A 41 9.44 5.37 5.50
C LEU A 41 8.73 5.17 4.16
N ILE A 42 7.96 6.16 3.72
CA ILE A 42 7.40 6.16 2.36
C ILE A 42 8.52 6.19 1.34
N HIS A 43 8.57 5.18 0.48
CA HIS A 43 9.52 5.09 -0.63
C HIS A 43 9.00 5.80 -1.89
N SER A 44 7.75 5.53 -2.27
CA SER A 44 7.13 6.09 -3.47
C SER A 44 5.61 6.09 -3.35
N ILE A 45 4.97 7.05 -4.00
CA ILE A 45 3.51 7.24 -3.99
C ILE A 45 3.02 7.22 -5.44
N PHE A 46 1.94 6.49 -5.67
CA PHE A 46 1.16 6.47 -6.91
C PHE A 46 -0.29 6.76 -6.57
N GLN A 47 -1.14 6.92 -7.58
CA GLN A 47 -2.56 7.25 -7.38
C GLN A 47 -3.27 6.32 -6.38
N ARG A 48 -2.85 5.05 -6.34
CA ARG A 48 -3.48 3.98 -5.55
C ARG A 48 -2.51 3.08 -4.78
N VAL A 49 -1.24 3.44 -4.74
CA VAL A 49 -0.20 2.66 -4.08
C VAL A 49 0.72 3.56 -3.27
N ILE A 50 1.03 3.16 -2.05
CA ILE A 50 2.17 3.69 -1.29
C ILE A 50 3.12 2.55 -1.03
N ASN A 51 4.32 2.64 -1.60
CA ASN A 51 5.39 1.71 -1.27
C ASN A 51 6.14 2.25 -0.06
N ILE A 52 6.46 1.36 0.87
CA ILE A 52 7.06 1.67 2.17
C ILE A 52 8.31 0.82 2.29
N THR A 53 9.44 1.49 2.55
CA THR A 53 10.68 0.81 2.92
C THR A 53 10.68 0.62 4.43
N VAL A 54 10.72 -0.64 4.87
CA VAL A 54 10.81 -1.03 6.28
C VAL A 54 12.24 -1.42 6.66
N LEU A 55 12.44 -1.92 7.89
CA LEU A 55 13.73 -2.43 8.37
C LEU A 55 14.43 -3.34 7.34
N GLU A 56 15.77 -3.21 7.29
CA GLU A 56 16.66 -3.92 6.36
C GLU A 56 16.42 -3.58 4.88
N ASN A 57 15.90 -2.38 4.60
CA ASN A 57 15.61 -1.90 3.25
C ASN A 57 14.63 -2.79 2.47
N ARG A 58 13.75 -3.48 3.20
CA ARG A 58 12.72 -4.35 2.61
C ARG A 58 11.50 -3.52 2.21
N LEU A 59 10.78 -3.97 1.18
CA LEU A 59 9.62 -3.25 0.65
C LEU A 59 8.31 -3.90 1.10
N ILE A 60 7.33 -3.08 1.44
CA ILE A 60 5.91 -3.45 1.48
C ILE A 60 5.11 -2.39 0.74
N SER A 61 3.86 -2.69 0.41
CA SER A 61 3.01 -1.78 -0.35
C SER A 61 1.62 -1.71 0.26
N MET A 62 1.14 -0.52 0.59
CA MET A 62 -0.29 -0.27 0.74
C MET A 62 -0.88 -0.13 -0.66
N VAL A 63 -1.90 -0.91 -0.99
CA VAL A 63 -2.47 -0.96 -2.35
C VAL A 63 -3.99 -0.91 -2.33
N GLY A 64 -4.59 -0.25 -3.33
CA GLY A 64 -6.02 -0.31 -3.59
C GLY A 64 -6.46 -1.63 -4.27
N GLN A 65 -7.77 -1.83 -4.36
CA GLN A 65 -8.39 -3.06 -4.89
C GLN A 65 -7.98 -3.41 -6.32
N GLU A 66 -7.80 -2.40 -7.16
CA GLU A 66 -7.40 -2.54 -8.56
C GLU A 66 -5.99 -3.11 -8.76
N VAL A 67 -5.13 -3.09 -7.74
CA VAL A 67 -3.80 -3.72 -7.79
C VAL A 67 -3.87 -5.18 -7.36
N GLY A 68 -4.73 -5.48 -6.41
CA GLY A 68 -4.96 -6.83 -5.90
C GLY A 68 -4.01 -7.28 -4.79
N GLN A 69 -4.22 -8.51 -4.37
CA GLN A 69 -3.50 -9.14 -3.26
C GLN A 69 -2.11 -9.61 -3.69
N GLY A 70 -1.19 -9.68 -2.74
CA GLY A 70 0.16 -10.15 -2.99
C GLY A 70 0.95 -10.29 -1.70
N PRO A 71 2.11 -10.98 -1.72
CA PRO A 71 2.86 -11.31 -0.51
C PRO A 71 3.39 -10.07 0.22
N LEU A 72 3.61 -8.98 -0.52
CA LEU A 72 4.12 -7.70 0.00
C LEU A 72 3.02 -6.65 0.20
N ASN A 73 1.76 -6.98 -0.11
CA ASN A 73 0.69 -6.01 -0.18
C ASN A 73 -0.13 -5.98 1.11
N ILE A 74 -0.45 -4.78 1.57
CA ILE A 74 -1.54 -4.48 2.49
C ILE A 74 -2.66 -3.92 1.63
N LEU A 75 -3.63 -4.77 1.33
CA LEU A 75 -4.78 -4.40 0.53
C LEU A 75 -5.75 -3.57 1.36
N VAL A 76 -6.05 -2.36 0.90
CA VAL A 76 -6.92 -1.41 1.58
C VAL A 76 -8.08 -0.99 0.67
N ASN A 77 -9.24 -0.74 1.28
CA ASN A 77 -10.39 -0.22 0.55
C ASN A 77 -10.28 1.31 0.39
N ILE A 78 -9.50 1.76 -0.59
CA ILE A 78 -9.33 3.19 -0.87
C ILE A 78 -10.54 3.66 -1.69
N PRO A 79 -11.34 4.65 -1.22
CA PRO A 79 -12.47 5.17 -1.99
C PRO A 79 -12.03 5.68 -3.37
N ASN A 80 -12.85 5.49 -4.40
CA ASN A 80 -12.46 5.82 -5.79
C ASN A 80 -12.18 7.30 -6.03
N HIS A 81 -12.78 8.19 -5.24
CA HIS A 81 -12.56 9.64 -5.32
C HIS A 81 -11.23 10.08 -4.67
N ILE A 82 -10.55 9.18 -3.94
CA ILE A 82 -9.28 9.49 -3.28
C ILE A 82 -8.11 9.18 -4.22
N ASN A 83 -7.26 10.20 -4.39
CA ASN A 83 -5.97 10.10 -5.06
C ASN A 83 -4.85 10.29 -4.03
N LEU A 84 -4.02 9.27 -3.83
CA LEU A 84 -2.95 9.30 -2.84
C LEU A 84 -1.80 10.25 -3.20
N LEU A 85 -1.66 10.65 -4.47
CA LEU A 85 -0.66 11.65 -4.88
C LEU A 85 -0.96 13.04 -4.32
N THR A 86 -2.22 13.32 -3.98
CA THR A 86 -2.69 14.66 -3.59
C THR A 86 -3.18 14.71 -2.14
N ILE A 87 -3.04 13.63 -1.37
CA ILE A 87 -3.61 13.53 -0.02
C ILE A 87 -2.74 14.18 1.08
N GLY A 88 -1.54 14.65 0.73
CA GLY A 88 -0.66 15.35 1.66
C GLY A 88 0.45 14.50 2.28
N VAL A 89 0.61 13.24 1.86
CA VAL A 89 1.81 12.44 2.17
C VAL A 89 2.91 12.68 1.14
N LYS A 90 4.17 12.54 1.56
CA LYS A 90 5.35 12.69 0.71
C LYS A 90 6.36 11.56 0.91
N LYS A 91 7.23 11.37 -0.08
CA LYS A 91 8.38 10.46 0.04
C LYS A 91 9.23 10.85 1.26
N GLY A 92 9.64 9.85 2.03
CA GLY A 92 10.41 10.02 3.25
C GLY A 92 9.57 10.22 4.52
N ASP A 93 8.25 10.34 4.40
CA ASP A 93 7.38 10.40 5.58
C ASP A 93 7.44 9.11 6.39
N ILE A 94 7.28 9.26 7.71
CA ILE A 94 7.34 8.15 8.65
C ILE A 94 6.07 7.30 8.54
N VAL A 95 6.27 5.99 8.60
CA VAL A 95 5.21 5.01 8.82
C VAL A 95 5.42 4.36 10.18
N THR A 96 4.36 4.34 10.98
CA THR A 96 4.37 3.88 12.37
C THR A 96 3.27 2.84 12.58
N ARG A 97 3.53 1.81 13.39
CA ARG A 97 2.50 0.92 13.91
C ARG A 97 2.17 1.29 15.36
N VAL A 98 0.88 1.44 15.65
CA VAL A 98 0.35 1.71 16.98
C VAL A 98 -0.81 0.76 17.25
N GLY A 99 -0.53 -0.32 17.98
CA GLY A 99 -1.48 -1.43 18.17
C GLY A 99 -1.84 -2.06 16.83
N GLU A 100 -3.14 -2.01 16.51
CA GLU A 100 -3.72 -2.48 15.24
C GLU A 100 -3.93 -1.36 14.21
N LEU A 101 -3.19 -0.25 14.34
CA LEU A 101 -3.18 0.83 13.36
C LEU A 101 -1.81 0.97 12.71
N ILE A 102 -1.81 1.17 11.40
CA ILE A 102 -0.66 1.69 10.66
C ILE A 102 -0.95 3.15 10.32
N VAL A 103 -0.08 4.03 10.80
CA VAL A 103 -0.18 5.48 10.65
C VAL A 103 0.88 5.95 9.66
N ILE A 104 0.47 6.71 8.64
CA ILE A 104 1.33 7.21 7.57
C ILE A 104 1.32 8.73 7.55
N GLY A 105 2.50 9.34 7.49
CA GLY A 105 2.68 10.78 7.24
C GLY A 105 2.01 11.65 8.29
N GLU A 106 2.43 11.54 9.55
CA GLU A 106 1.95 12.40 10.65
C GLU A 106 0.42 12.37 10.85
N ASN A 107 -0.19 11.18 10.73
CA ASN A 107 -1.64 10.93 10.83
C ASN A 107 -2.46 11.41 9.62
N VAL A 108 -1.85 11.60 8.45
CA VAL A 108 -2.62 11.87 7.22
C VAL A 108 -3.45 10.64 6.81
N ILE A 109 -2.90 9.43 6.95
CA ILE A 109 -3.62 8.17 6.69
C ILE A 109 -3.47 7.25 7.90
N GLU A 110 -4.59 6.65 8.31
CA GLU A 110 -4.65 5.63 9.35
C GLU A 110 -5.28 4.37 8.76
N ILE A 111 -4.61 3.23 8.91
CA ILE A 111 -5.06 1.95 8.36
C ILE A 111 -5.28 0.99 9.52
N SER A 112 -6.52 0.55 9.71
CA SER A 112 -6.85 -0.47 10.68
C SER A 112 -6.52 -1.87 10.17
N THR A 113 -5.81 -2.64 10.99
CA THR A 113 -5.46 -4.05 10.78
C THR A 113 -6.30 -5.03 11.60
N GLN A 114 -7.25 -4.55 12.41
CA GLN A 114 -7.98 -5.35 13.40
C GLN A 114 -8.73 -6.56 12.81
N TRP A 115 -9.23 -6.44 11.57
CA TRP A 115 -10.06 -7.46 10.90
C TRP A 115 -9.47 -7.89 9.55
N THR A 116 -8.15 -7.78 9.41
CA THR A 116 -7.46 -8.03 8.14
C THR A 116 -7.20 -9.52 7.95
N GLU A 117 -7.58 -10.05 6.79
CA GLU A 117 -7.30 -11.43 6.42
C GLU A 117 -5.82 -11.61 6.05
N LEU A 118 -5.18 -12.67 6.55
CA LEU A 118 -3.84 -13.03 6.10
C LEU A 118 -3.92 -13.69 4.73
N TRP A 119 -3.35 -13.04 3.72
CA TRP A 119 -3.28 -13.58 2.37
C TRP A 119 -2.08 -14.50 2.20
N GLU A 120 -2.35 -15.69 1.67
CA GLU A 120 -1.34 -16.66 1.25
C GLU A 120 -1.54 -17.07 -0.21
N PRO A 121 -0.46 -17.35 -0.96
CA PRO A 121 -0.59 -17.89 -2.30
C PRO A 121 -1.27 -19.25 -2.27
N LYS A 122 -2.15 -19.50 -3.23
CA LYS A 122 -2.76 -20.83 -3.44
C LYS A 122 -1.65 -21.84 -3.79
N ARG A 123 -1.22 -22.63 -2.82
CA ARG A 123 -0.13 -23.62 -2.98
C ARG A 123 -0.47 -24.76 -3.94
N LYS A 124 -1.76 -25.05 -4.14
CA LYS A 124 -2.25 -26.03 -5.12
C LYS A 124 -2.61 -25.32 -6.42
N PHE A 125 -1.61 -25.03 -7.25
CA PHE A 125 -1.83 -24.55 -8.61
C PHE A 125 -2.02 -25.76 -9.54
N GLN A 126 -3.28 -26.16 -9.74
CA GLN A 126 -3.64 -27.13 -10.78
C GLN A 126 -4.06 -26.35 -12.02
N THR A 127 -3.12 -26.15 -12.94
CA THR A 127 -3.44 -25.67 -14.28
C THR A 127 -3.08 -26.75 -15.30
N ILE A 128 -3.76 -26.74 -16.44
CA ILE A 128 -3.36 -27.55 -17.58
C ILE A 128 -2.10 -26.90 -18.15
N LEU A 129 -1.01 -27.66 -18.25
CA LEU A 129 0.21 -27.19 -18.92
C LEU A 129 -0.16 -26.73 -20.34
N LEU A 130 0.26 -25.51 -20.70
CA LEU A 130 0.08 -25.02 -22.06
C LEU A 130 0.79 -25.98 -23.03
N PRO A 131 0.23 -26.21 -24.22
CA PRO A 131 0.91 -27.00 -25.25
C PRO A 131 2.31 -26.43 -25.51
N LEU A 132 3.31 -27.30 -25.71
CA LEU A 132 4.71 -26.91 -25.94
C LEU A 132 4.84 -25.86 -27.06
N LYS A 133 4.03 -25.96 -28.11
CA LYS A 133 3.99 -25.00 -29.21
C LYS A 133 3.68 -23.58 -28.75
N THR A 134 2.73 -23.42 -27.82
CA THR A 134 2.35 -22.12 -27.25
C THR A 134 3.45 -21.57 -26.35
N ILE A 135 4.11 -22.44 -25.58
CA ILE A 135 5.26 -22.06 -24.74
C ILE A 135 6.41 -21.54 -25.62
N MET A 136 6.76 -22.30 -26.67
CA MET A 136 7.85 -21.94 -27.59
C MET A 136 7.58 -20.63 -28.34
N ALA A 137 6.34 -20.39 -28.79
CA ALA A 137 5.96 -19.15 -29.46
C ALA A 137 6.14 -17.92 -28.55
N ASN A 138 5.82 -18.02 -27.26
CA ASN A 138 6.03 -16.92 -26.32
C ASN A 138 7.51 -16.64 -26.05
N ILE A 139 8.37 -17.66 -26.11
CA ILE A 139 9.83 -17.52 -25.93
C ILE A 139 10.48 -16.91 -27.17
N GLU A 140 10.03 -17.26 -28.37
CA GLU A 140 10.54 -16.68 -29.62
C GLU A 140 10.30 -15.17 -29.73
N ILE A 141 9.18 -14.67 -29.21
CA ILE A 141 8.86 -13.23 -29.20
C ILE A 141 9.81 -12.43 -28.29
N MET A 142 10.51 -13.08 -27.36
CA MET A 142 11.47 -12.43 -26.45
C MET A 142 12.92 -12.44 -26.97
N ARG A 143 13.18 -12.97 -28.17
CA ARG A 143 14.47 -12.88 -28.87
C ARG A 143 14.49 -11.68 -29.80
#